data_AF-A0A168SIB6-F1
#
_entry.id   AF-A0A168SIB6-F1
#
_cell.length_a   1.000
_cell.length_b   1.000
_cell.length_c   1.000
_cell.angle_alpha   90.00
_cell.angle_beta   90.00
_cell.angle_gamma   90.00
#
_symmetry.space_group_name_H-M   'P 1'
#
loop_
_entity.id
_entity.type
_entity.pdbx_description
1 polymer ?
#
loop_
_entity_poly.entity_id
_entity_poly.type
_entity_poly.pdbx_seq_one_letter_code
_entity_poly.pdbx_strand_id
1 'polypeptide(L)'
;MAPTRSRKTTVPHFNVMVVGFSGVGKTSFVRTLQASLGLNKRDSKFQSGEQASCPLLERTLEPYTVSVETLVDGGEKVALTLIDTPGFNMDYLLDKQVHDILGYIEHQFDLTLAEENKVKRNPKAVDTQVHACLYFVDPKKTDLDDYDIRALTRLAKRVNVIPVIGKSDTLTLAQRNRLKPTLLRSIYNNHKIPIYGMPEEEQDDDDDDNDGDENNDKATKDTKKDETLAEFLQQFDYDQEEDEIQVLIDYLRTIPFTFIACEEDPTTGAPLQMTSATGKQIQLGRDYGWGTIDCQSDDYSDFNKLITVLLCTHRRLLMTETVERYYEQYRTERLMQRRITKMKSMEVNKKFLEDLKRL
;
A
#
# COMPACT_ATOMS: atom_id res chain seq x y z
N MET A 1 -27.57 -5.32 -41.10
CA MET A 1 -26.99 -5.67 -39.78
C MET A 1 -26.21 -4.47 -39.29
N ALA A 2 -26.65 -3.81 -38.23
CA ALA A 2 -25.90 -2.70 -37.63
C ALA A 2 -24.63 -3.27 -36.96
N PRO A 3 -23.48 -2.58 -37.04
CA PRO A 3 -22.29 -3.02 -36.35
C PRO A 3 -22.57 -2.94 -34.84
N THR A 4 -22.44 -4.07 -34.15
CA THR A 4 -22.45 -4.14 -32.70
C THR A 4 -21.30 -3.28 -32.20
N ARG A 5 -21.65 -2.10 -31.66
CA ARG A 5 -20.74 -1.18 -30.98
C ARG A 5 -19.98 -1.99 -29.92
N SER A 6 -18.71 -2.29 -30.17
CA SER A 6 -17.86 -2.92 -29.17
C SER A 6 -17.93 -2.06 -27.91
N ARG A 7 -18.32 -2.65 -26.79
CA ARG A 7 -18.11 -2.02 -25.49
C ARG A 7 -16.60 -1.80 -25.41
N LYS A 8 -16.16 -0.56 -25.54
CA LYS A 8 -14.79 -0.17 -25.24
C LYS A 8 -14.58 -0.52 -23.78
N THR A 9 -13.93 -1.65 -23.52
CA THR A 9 -13.62 -2.13 -22.17
C THR A 9 -12.78 -1.06 -21.50
N THR A 10 -13.28 -0.53 -20.38
CA THR A 10 -12.55 0.40 -19.53
C THR A 10 -11.43 -0.38 -18.86
N VAL A 11 -10.19 0.07 -19.07
CA VAL A 11 -9.02 -0.51 -18.42
C VAL A 11 -9.11 -0.18 -16.92
N PRO A 12 -9.11 -1.19 -16.01
CA PRO A 12 -9.05 -0.93 -14.57
C PRO A 12 -7.73 -0.23 -14.24
N HIS A 13 -7.82 0.79 -13.38
CA HIS A 13 -6.66 1.51 -12.87
C HIS A 13 -6.32 0.95 -11.49
N PHE A 14 -5.04 0.69 -11.24
CA PHE A 14 -4.57 0.21 -9.97
C PHE A 14 -3.41 1.09 -9.51
N ASN A 15 -3.65 1.94 -8.52
CA ASN A 15 -2.64 2.87 -8.02
C ASN A 15 -1.98 2.32 -6.75
N VAL A 16 -0.66 2.22 -6.76
CA VAL A 16 0.17 1.75 -5.64
C VAL A 16 1.13 2.86 -5.25
N MET A 17 1.16 3.20 -3.97
CA MET A 17 2.08 4.19 -3.42
C MET A 17 3.22 3.49 -2.68
N VAL A 18 4.43 3.99 -2.85
CA VAL A 18 5.63 3.48 -2.18
C VAL A 18 6.07 4.47 -1.12
N VAL A 19 6.16 4.04 0.13
CA VAL A 19 6.45 4.87 1.31
C VAL A 19 7.55 4.24 2.16
N GLY A 20 8.33 5.05 2.87
CA GLY A 20 9.36 4.57 3.79
C GLY A 20 10.54 5.53 3.90
N PHE A 21 11.48 5.19 4.78
CA PHE A 21 12.65 6.03 5.06
C PHE A 21 13.56 6.25 3.86
N SER A 22 14.31 7.36 3.87
CA SER A 22 15.31 7.60 2.85
C SER A 22 16.38 6.50 2.84
N GLY A 23 16.78 6.05 1.65
CA GLY A 23 17.84 5.05 1.50
C GLY A 23 17.41 3.59 1.64
N VAL A 24 16.12 3.25 1.79
CA VAL A 24 15.63 1.86 1.83
C VAL A 24 15.43 1.21 0.45
N GLY A 25 15.50 1.98 -0.65
CA GLY A 25 15.39 1.47 -2.02
C GLY A 25 14.04 1.65 -2.72
N LYS A 26 13.23 2.64 -2.32
CA LYS A 26 11.90 2.94 -2.91
C LYS A 26 11.92 3.22 -4.42
N THR A 27 12.70 4.20 -4.84
CA THR A 27 12.85 4.57 -6.26
C THR A 27 13.41 3.41 -7.06
N SER A 28 14.36 2.66 -6.49
CA SER A 28 14.91 1.45 -7.11
C SER A 28 13.86 0.34 -7.28
N PHE A 29 12.91 0.21 -6.35
CA PHE A 29 11.76 -0.70 -6.50
C PHE A 29 10.89 -0.29 -7.69
N VAL A 30 10.54 0.99 -7.80
CA VAL A 30 9.71 1.50 -8.90
C VAL A 30 10.36 1.20 -10.25
N ARG A 31 11.67 1.40 -10.38
CA ARG A 31 12.41 1.09 -11.61
C ARG A 31 12.56 -0.40 -11.88
N THR A 32 12.84 -1.20 -10.84
CA THR A 32 12.91 -2.68 -10.95
C THR A 32 11.57 -3.24 -11.44
N LEU A 33 10.46 -2.73 -10.91
CA LEU A 33 9.11 -3.13 -11.31
C LEU A 33 8.81 -2.73 -12.76
N GLN A 34 9.18 -1.52 -13.18
CA GLN A 34 9.08 -1.07 -14.57
C GLN A 34 9.88 -1.96 -15.54
N ALA A 35 11.09 -2.34 -15.14
CA ALA A 35 11.93 -3.23 -15.93
C ALA A 35 11.33 -4.65 -16.01
N SER A 36 10.81 -5.18 -14.89
CA SER A 36 10.17 -6.51 -14.83
C SER A 36 8.88 -6.60 -15.64
N LEU A 37 8.07 -5.54 -15.67
CA LEU A 37 6.82 -5.50 -16.44
C LEU A 37 7.03 -5.22 -17.93
N GLY A 38 8.29 -5.10 -18.38
CA GLY A 38 8.62 -5.16 -19.79
C GLY A 38 8.53 -3.84 -20.55
N LEU A 39 8.76 -2.68 -19.91
CA LEU A 39 8.88 -1.40 -20.64
C LEU A 39 10.10 -1.32 -21.58
N ASN A 40 11.05 -2.26 -21.48
CA ASN A 40 12.19 -2.38 -22.40
C ASN A 40 11.94 -3.32 -23.60
N LYS A 41 10.71 -3.87 -23.76
CA LYS A 41 10.27 -4.48 -25.01
C LYS A 41 9.51 -3.45 -25.85
N ARG A 42 10.19 -2.39 -26.28
CA ARG A 42 9.82 -1.69 -27.51
C ARG A 42 10.88 -1.97 -28.55
N ASP A 43 10.40 -2.57 -29.62
CA ASP A 43 11.12 -2.91 -30.82
C ASP A 43 12.15 -1.85 -31.21
N SER A 44 13.39 -2.31 -31.33
CA SER A 44 14.45 -1.65 -32.08
C SER A 44 13.98 -1.41 -33.51
N LYS A 45 13.31 -0.27 -33.75
CA LYS A 45 13.11 0.44 -35.03
C LYS A 45 12.29 1.72 -34.78
N PHE A 46 12.90 2.77 -34.23
CA PHE A 46 12.84 4.16 -34.74
C PHE A 46 13.64 5.10 -33.84
N GLN A 47 14.40 6.00 -34.47
CA GLN A 47 15.35 6.92 -33.87
C GLN A 47 14.69 8.19 -33.30
N SER A 48 15.48 8.85 -32.44
CA SER A 48 15.62 10.30 -32.20
C SER A 48 14.58 11.02 -31.33
N GLY A 49 15.06 11.54 -30.20
CA GLY A 49 14.41 12.58 -29.40
C GLY A 49 14.78 12.48 -27.91
N GLU A 50 15.79 13.24 -27.50
CA GLU A 50 16.18 13.53 -26.11
C GLU A 50 16.55 12.33 -25.23
N GLN A 51 17.87 12.07 -25.18
CA GLN A 51 18.50 11.37 -24.08
C GLN A 51 18.15 12.11 -22.78
N ALA A 52 17.16 11.61 -22.04
CA ALA A 52 17.09 11.88 -20.62
C ALA A 52 18.33 11.22 -20.01
N SER A 53 19.37 12.01 -19.82
CA SER A 53 20.49 11.67 -18.94
C SER A 53 19.87 11.30 -17.59
N CYS A 54 19.77 10.01 -17.29
CA CYS A 54 19.36 9.58 -15.96
C CYS A 54 20.44 10.09 -15.00
N PRO A 55 20.13 11.02 -14.07
CA PRO A 55 21.09 11.33 -13.04
C PRO A 55 21.28 10.06 -12.18
N LEU A 56 22.50 9.89 -11.67
CA LEU A 56 22.78 9.06 -10.49
C LEU A 56 21.59 9.12 -9.52
N LEU A 57 21.20 8.01 -8.88
CA LEU A 57 20.01 7.93 -8.01
C LEU A 57 19.99 9.07 -6.95
N GLU A 58 19.44 10.22 -7.32
CA GLU A 58 19.34 11.40 -6.49
C GLU A 58 18.13 11.25 -5.57
N ARG A 59 18.16 11.94 -4.43
CA ARG A 59 17.07 11.87 -3.46
C ARG A 59 15.80 12.49 -4.07
N THR A 60 14.73 11.73 -4.11
CA THR A 60 13.40 12.21 -4.50
C THR A 60 12.96 13.34 -3.56
N LEU A 61 12.76 14.55 -4.10
CA LEU A 61 12.33 15.74 -3.35
C LEU A 61 10.80 15.92 -3.36
N GLU A 62 10.13 15.46 -4.41
CA GLU A 62 8.70 15.59 -4.63
C GLU A 62 8.09 14.24 -5.05
N PRO A 63 6.81 13.97 -4.73
CA PRO A 63 6.17 12.75 -5.17
C PRO A 63 6.09 12.73 -6.69
N TYR A 64 6.60 11.66 -7.31
CA TYR A 64 6.49 11.46 -8.76
C TYR A 64 5.66 10.22 -9.05
N THR A 65 4.85 10.30 -10.10
CA THR A 65 3.91 9.26 -10.47
C THR A 65 4.29 8.67 -11.81
N VAL A 66 4.35 7.34 -11.91
CA VAL A 66 4.60 6.63 -13.16
C VAL A 66 3.47 5.65 -13.43
N SER A 67 2.77 5.85 -14.55
CA SER A 67 1.74 4.93 -15.04
C SER A 67 2.33 3.94 -16.04
N VAL A 68 2.07 2.65 -15.83
CA VAL A 68 2.49 1.51 -16.64
C VAL A 68 1.26 0.70 -17.01
N GLU A 69 1.00 0.51 -18.30
CA GLU A 69 -0.02 -0.44 -18.75
C GLU A 69 0.59 -1.84 -18.80
N THR A 70 0.00 -2.79 -18.09
CA THR A 70 0.48 -4.18 -18.03
C THR A 70 -0.66 -5.14 -18.36
N LEU A 71 -0.33 -6.22 -19.07
CA LEU A 71 -1.23 -7.35 -19.27
C LEU A 71 -1.09 -8.28 -18.07
N VAL A 72 -2.18 -8.50 -17.34
CA VAL A 72 -2.21 -9.44 -16.22
C VAL A 72 -2.61 -10.83 -16.72
N ASP A 73 -2.16 -11.87 -16.02
CA ASP A 73 -2.54 -13.27 -16.26
C ASP A 73 -4.06 -13.40 -16.37
N GLY A 74 -4.54 -13.74 -17.56
CA GLY A 74 -5.95 -13.68 -17.96
C GLY A 74 -6.24 -12.80 -19.18
N GLY A 75 -5.24 -12.06 -19.68
CA GLY A 75 -5.35 -11.23 -20.89
C GLY A 75 -6.06 -9.88 -20.67
N GLU A 76 -6.33 -9.53 -19.42
CA GLU A 76 -6.87 -8.23 -19.05
C GLU A 76 -5.75 -7.18 -19.03
N LYS A 77 -5.98 -6.06 -19.73
CA LYS A 77 -5.10 -4.89 -19.63
C LYS A 77 -5.44 -4.15 -18.35
N VAL A 78 -4.43 -3.86 -17.53
CA VAL A 78 -4.55 -3.08 -16.30
C VAL A 78 -3.59 -1.89 -16.39
N ALA A 79 -4.04 -0.71 -15.97
CA ALA A 79 -3.21 0.48 -15.85
C ALA A 79 -2.69 0.59 -14.41
N LEU A 80 -1.45 0.17 -14.18
CA LEU A 80 -0.77 0.28 -12.90
C LEU A 80 -0.16 1.67 -12.75
N THR A 81 -0.51 2.42 -11.72
CA THR A 81 0.12 3.71 -11.40
C THR A 81 0.97 3.58 -10.15
N LEU A 82 2.28 3.75 -10.28
CA LEU A 82 3.24 3.73 -9.18
C LEU A 82 3.53 5.17 -8.73
N ILE A 83 3.27 5.46 -7.46
CA ILE A 83 3.52 6.77 -6.86
C ILE A 83 4.75 6.61 -5.95
N ASP A 84 5.89 7.16 -6.36
CA ASP A 84 7.06 7.25 -5.49
C ASP A 84 6.95 8.48 -4.60
N THR A 85 7.27 8.33 -3.33
CA THR A 85 7.21 9.41 -2.34
C THR A 85 8.61 9.79 -1.86
N PRO A 86 8.84 11.07 -1.52
CA PRO A 86 10.09 11.47 -0.89
C PRO A 86 10.32 10.66 0.39
N GLY A 87 11.55 10.24 0.62
CA GLY A 87 11.87 9.43 1.79
C GLY A 87 11.72 10.20 3.10
N PHE A 88 11.18 9.54 4.11
CA PHE A 88 11.16 10.10 5.45
C PHE A 88 12.58 10.32 5.97
N ASN A 89 12.75 11.43 6.71
CA ASN A 89 13.95 11.68 7.50
C ASN A 89 13.68 11.29 8.96
N MET A 90 14.72 10.83 9.66
CA MET A 90 14.67 10.46 11.07
C MET A 90 14.67 11.68 12.00
N ASP A 91 13.92 12.72 11.63
CA ASP A 91 13.91 14.01 12.32
C ASP A 91 12.51 14.28 12.92
N TYR A 92 12.41 15.34 13.72
CA TYR A 92 11.14 15.83 14.30
C TYR A 92 10.07 16.20 13.25
N LEU A 93 10.45 16.28 11.97
CA LEU A 93 9.56 16.59 10.85
C LEU A 93 8.76 15.38 10.34
N LEU A 94 9.00 14.16 10.85
CA LEU A 94 8.29 12.96 10.40
C LEU A 94 6.78 13.16 10.41
N ASP A 95 6.24 13.72 11.49
CA ASP A 95 4.79 13.91 11.65
C ASP A 95 4.21 14.81 10.55
N LYS A 96 4.96 15.85 10.14
CA LYS A 96 4.59 16.70 9.02
C LYS A 96 4.67 15.94 7.70
N GLN A 97 5.74 15.18 7.46
CA GLN A 97 5.89 14.40 6.22
C GLN A 97 4.80 13.34 6.07
N VAL A 98 4.44 12.64 7.16
CA VAL A 98 3.33 11.68 7.18
C VAL A 98 2.01 12.39 6.94
N HIS A 99 1.81 13.58 7.53
CA HIS A 99 0.62 14.39 7.27
C HIS A 99 0.53 14.85 5.81
N ASP A 100 1.63 15.24 5.18
CA ASP A 100 1.66 15.63 3.77
C ASP A 100 1.27 14.45 2.86
N ILE A 101 1.73 13.22 3.16
CA ILE A 101 1.35 12.00 2.44
C ILE A 101 -0.13 11.66 2.67
N LEU A 102 -0.62 11.76 3.90
CA LEU A 102 -2.04 11.57 4.19
C LEU A 102 -2.90 12.61 3.46
N GLY A 103 -2.46 13.87 3.43
CA GLY A 103 -3.12 14.95 2.70
C GLY A 103 -3.17 14.66 1.19
N TYR A 104 -2.12 14.05 0.63
CA TYR A 104 -2.16 13.58 -0.76
C TYR A 104 -3.21 12.49 -0.98
N ILE A 105 -3.32 11.48 -0.09
CA ILE A 105 -4.33 10.41 -0.18
C ILE A 105 -5.75 11.00 -0.05
N GLU A 106 -5.99 11.83 0.97
CA GLU A 106 -7.29 12.47 1.21
C GLU A 106 -7.68 13.40 0.04
N HIS A 107 -6.70 14.07 -0.57
CA HIS A 107 -6.93 14.85 -1.78
C HIS A 107 -7.40 13.98 -2.96
N GLN A 108 -6.88 12.76 -3.13
CA GLN A 108 -7.42 11.84 -4.16
C GLN A 108 -8.88 11.46 -3.86
N PHE A 109 -9.22 11.22 -2.59
CA PHE A 109 -10.62 10.98 -2.20
C PHE A 109 -11.51 12.21 -2.46
N ASP A 110 -11.01 13.42 -2.22
CA ASP A 110 -11.73 14.66 -2.52
C ASP A 110 -12.00 14.83 -4.02
N LEU A 111 -11.05 14.45 -4.89
CA LEU A 111 -11.25 14.50 -6.34
C LEU A 111 -12.38 13.56 -6.78
N THR A 112 -12.39 12.32 -6.27
CA THR A 112 -13.46 11.36 -6.55
C THR A 112 -14.80 11.84 -6.00
N LEU A 113 -14.83 12.33 -4.76
CA LEU A 113 -16.03 12.88 -4.14
C LEU A 113 -16.55 14.11 -4.90
N ALA A 114 -15.67 14.96 -5.41
CA ALA A 114 -16.05 16.12 -6.22
C ALA A 114 -16.66 15.68 -7.56
N GLU A 115 -16.15 14.63 -8.20
CA GLU A 115 -16.71 14.07 -9.42
C GLU A 115 -18.07 13.41 -9.18
N GLU A 116 -18.24 12.66 -8.08
CA GLU A 116 -19.53 12.05 -7.72
C GLU A 116 -20.63 13.07 -7.45
N ASN A 117 -20.26 14.22 -6.87
CA ASN A 117 -21.17 15.32 -6.57
C ASN A 117 -21.59 16.12 -7.82
N LYS A 118 -20.95 15.94 -8.97
CA LYS A 118 -21.35 16.63 -10.22
C LYS A 118 -22.68 16.07 -10.74
N VAL A 119 -23.56 16.98 -11.18
CA VAL A 119 -24.87 16.64 -11.77
C VAL A 119 -24.72 15.92 -13.12
N LYS A 120 -23.73 16.31 -13.93
CA LYS A 120 -23.33 15.61 -15.16
C LYS A 120 -22.02 14.91 -14.90
N ARG A 121 -22.09 13.61 -14.65
CA ARG A 121 -20.94 12.77 -14.33
C ARG A 121 -20.24 12.31 -15.60
N ASN A 122 -18.92 12.29 -15.59
CA ASN A 122 -18.16 11.71 -16.69
C ASN A 122 -18.13 10.18 -16.56
N PRO A 123 -18.69 9.42 -17.53
CA PRO A 123 -18.65 7.95 -17.50
C PRO A 123 -17.25 7.36 -17.78
N LYS A 124 -16.24 8.21 -17.93
CA LYS A 124 -14.83 7.85 -18.16
C LYS A 124 -13.91 8.44 -17.09
N ALA A 125 -14.46 8.80 -15.92
CA ALA A 125 -13.63 9.24 -14.82
C ALA A 125 -12.62 8.13 -14.50
N VAL A 126 -11.35 8.50 -14.44
CA VAL A 126 -10.25 7.60 -14.07
C VAL A 126 -10.20 7.54 -12.55
N ASP A 127 -10.00 6.33 -12.03
CA ASP A 127 -9.80 6.15 -10.60
C ASP A 127 -8.40 6.63 -10.18
N THR A 128 -8.36 7.57 -9.24
CA THR A 128 -7.13 8.17 -8.72
C THR A 128 -6.83 7.74 -7.28
N GLN A 129 -7.71 6.92 -6.68
CA GLN A 129 -7.55 6.45 -5.31
C GLN A 129 -6.34 5.54 -5.17
N VAL A 130 -5.61 5.68 -4.06
CA VAL A 130 -4.46 4.82 -3.76
C VAL A 130 -4.98 3.52 -3.15
N HIS A 131 -4.81 2.39 -3.85
CA HIS A 131 -5.36 1.11 -3.41
C HIS A 131 -4.45 0.36 -2.44
N ALA A 132 -3.14 0.54 -2.58
CA ALA A 132 -2.15 -0.11 -1.74
C ALA A 132 -0.97 0.82 -1.47
N CYS A 133 -0.47 0.78 -0.25
CA CYS A 133 0.71 1.49 0.22
C CYS A 133 1.79 0.48 0.61
N LEU A 134 2.87 0.40 -0.16
CA LEU A 134 4.02 -0.43 0.18
C LEU A 134 4.91 0.34 1.17
N TYR A 135 4.99 -0.16 2.40
CA TYR A 135 5.81 0.44 3.43
C TYR A 135 7.16 -0.26 3.52
N PHE A 136 8.23 0.43 3.13
CA PHE A 136 9.59 -0.09 3.14
C PHE A 136 10.25 0.08 4.51
N VAL A 137 10.51 -1.04 5.16
CA VAL A 137 11.25 -1.16 6.42
C VAL A 137 12.74 -1.33 6.11
N ASP A 138 13.60 -0.67 6.89
CA ASP A 138 15.06 -0.82 6.78
C ASP A 138 15.49 -2.20 7.34
N PRO A 139 16.21 -3.02 6.56
CA PRO A 139 16.68 -4.33 6.99
C PRO A 139 17.67 -4.28 8.15
N LYS A 140 18.34 -3.14 8.38
CA LYS A 140 19.31 -3.00 9.47
C LYS A 140 18.68 -3.06 10.85
N LYS A 141 17.37 -2.83 10.95
CA LYS A 141 16.65 -2.77 12.21
C LYS A 141 16.31 -4.18 12.66
N THR A 142 16.50 -4.46 13.94
CA THR A 142 16.13 -5.74 14.55
C THR A 142 14.66 -5.79 14.98
N ASP A 143 14.08 -4.62 15.26
CA ASP A 143 12.68 -4.40 15.62
C ASP A 143 12.19 -3.11 14.93
N LEU A 144 10.91 -2.82 14.98
CA LEU A 144 10.36 -1.56 14.48
C LEU A 144 10.76 -0.38 15.35
N ASP A 145 11.22 0.70 14.72
CA ASP A 145 11.48 1.94 15.43
C ASP A 145 10.17 2.68 15.72
N ASP A 146 10.17 3.49 16.79
CA ASP A 146 9.06 4.39 17.12
C ASP A 146 8.64 5.28 15.95
N TYR A 147 9.60 5.64 15.09
CA TYR A 147 9.33 6.42 13.87
C TYR A 147 8.50 5.62 12.86
N ASP A 148 8.82 4.34 12.63
CA ASP A 148 8.04 3.46 11.76
C ASP A 148 6.64 3.24 12.33
N ILE A 149 6.55 2.99 13.64
CA ILE A 149 5.28 2.76 14.34
C ILE A 149 4.35 3.98 14.15
N ARG A 150 4.85 5.20 14.40
CA ARG A 150 4.06 6.42 14.21
C ARG A 150 3.59 6.61 12.76
N ALA A 151 4.41 6.28 11.77
CA ALA A 151 4.03 6.39 10.37
C ALA A 151 2.98 5.34 10.00
N LEU A 152 3.21 4.07 10.38
CA LEU A 152 2.32 2.94 10.10
C LEU A 152 0.95 3.12 10.75
N THR A 153 0.88 3.48 12.03
CA THR A 153 -0.39 3.69 12.75
C THR A 153 -1.24 4.78 12.11
N ARG A 154 -0.61 5.81 11.52
CA ARG A 154 -1.33 6.90 10.84
C ARG A 154 -1.75 6.53 9.42
N LEU A 155 -0.89 5.86 8.66
CA LEU A 155 -1.18 5.46 7.27
C LEU A 155 -2.23 4.34 7.22
N ALA A 156 -2.15 3.36 8.11
CA ALA A 156 -3.06 2.21 8.18
C ALA A 156 -4.54 2.61 8.38
N LYS A 157 -4.83 3.82 8.87
CA LYS A 157 -6.20 4.33 9.03
C LYS A 157 -6.85 4.80 7.72
N ARG A 158 -6.06 5.02 6.67
CA ARG A 158 -6.53 5.66 5.42
C ARG A 158 -6.19 4.86 4.15
N VAL A 159 -5.30 3.88 4.23
CA VAL A 159 -4.89 3.07 3.08
C VAL A 159 -4.46 1.68 3.52
N ASN A 160 -4.62 0.70 2.64
CA ASN A 160 -4.08 -0.65 2.80
C ASN A 160 -2.55 -0.62 2.83
N VAL A 161 -1.96 -0.91 3.98
CA VAL A 161 -0.49 -0.94 4.12
C VAL A 161 0.03 -2.36 4.04
N ILE A 162 1.04 -2.56 3.18
CA ILE A 162 1.76 -3.83 3.02
C ILE A 162 3.24 -3.60 3.39
N PRO A 163 3.75 -4.25 4.45
CA PRO A 163 5.13 -4.09 4.87
C PRO A 163 6.09 -4.88 3.94
N VAL A 164 7.14 -4.20 3.48
CA VAL A 164 8.20 -4.75 2.64
C VAL A 164 9.55 -4.45 3.29
N ILE A 165 10.40 -5.45 3.44
CA ILE A 165 11.79 -5.28 3.86
C ILE A 165 12.62 -4.95 2.63
N GLY A 166 13.14 -3.73 2.57
CA GLY A 166 14.04 -3.31 1.50
C GLY A 166 15.44 -3.91 1.64
N LYS A 167 16.25 -3.81 0.59
CA LYS A 167 17.68 -4.17 0.60
C LYS A 167 17.98 -5.49 1.33
N SER A 168 17.19 -6.54 1.04
CA SER A 168 17.33 -7.82 1.74
C SER A 168 18.65 -8.53 1.44
N ASP A 169 19.41 -8.07 0.44
CA ASP A 169 20.80 -8.44 0.18
C ASP A 169 21.75 -8.15 1.34
N THR A 170 21.40 -7.19 2.21
CA THR A 170 22.19 -6.87 3.40
C THR A 170 22.02 -7.88 4.54
N LEU A 171 21.03 -8.77 4.45
CA LEU A 171 20.70 -9.74 5.48
C LEU A 171 21.11 -11.15 5.07
N THR A 172 21.62 -11.91 6.04
CA THR A 172 21.76 -13.35 5.89
C THR A 172 20.39 -14.03 5.97
N LEU A 173 20.25 -15.22 5.36
CA LEU A 173 19.00 -16.00 5.44
C LEU A 173 18.56 -16.28 6.89
N ALA A 174 19.53 -16.53 7.79
CA ALA A 174 19.27 -16.72 9.20
C ALA A 174 18.72 -15.46 9.90
N GLN A 175 19.25 -14.28 9.54
CA GLN A 175 18.72 -13.01 10.06
C GLN A 175 17.33 -12.72 9.49
N ARG A 176 17.11 -12.93 8.18
CA ARG A 176 15.80 -12.78 7.54
C ARG A 176 14.72 -13.60 8.25
N ASN A 177 15.01 -14.88 8.50
CA ASN A 177 14.06 -15.80 9.13
C ASN A 177 13.78 -15.47 10.61
N ARG A 178 14.66 -14.72 11.28
CA ARG A 178 14.42 -14.18 12.63
C ARG A 178 13.68 -12.85 12.60
N LEU A 179 14.00 -11.99 11.63
CA LEU A 179 13.44 -10.65 11.51
C LEU A 179 11.97 -10.67 11.11
N LYS A 180 11.58 -11.50 10.13
CA LYS A 180 10.17 -11.61 9.68
C LYS A 180 9.17 -11.85 10.82
N PRO A 181 9.32 -12.90 11.66
CA PRO A 181 8.37 -13.15 12.74
C PRO A 181 8.48 -12.09 13.86
N THR A 182 9.66 -11.51 14.09
CA THR A 182 9.84 -10.45 15.10
C THR A 182 9.08 -9.18 14.71
N LEU A 183 9.23 -8.74 13.45
CA LEU A 183 8.49 -7.58 12.92
C LEU A 183 6.98 -7.84 12.96
N LEU A 184 6.52 -9.01 12.53
CA LEU A 184 5.09 -9.34 12.54
C LEU A 184 4.52 -9.33 13.96
N ARG A 185 5.24 -9.91 14.93
CA ARG A 185 4.88 -9.88 16.34
C ARG A 185 4.81 -8.45 16.88
N SER A 186 5.76 -7.59 16.49
CA SER A 186 5.82 -6.19 16.92
C SER A 186 4.64 -5.39 16.38
N ILE A 187 4.32 -5.54 15.08
CA ILE A 187 3.18 -4.86 14.43
C ILE A 187 1.85 -5.25 15.08
N TYR A 188 1.65 -6.55 15.31
CA TYR A 188 0.36 -7.08 15.75
C TYR A 188 0.19 -7.05 17.27
N ASN A 189 1.06 -7.75 18.02
CA ASN A 189 0.88 -7.91 19.47
C ASN A 189 1.18 -6.62 20.24
N ASN A 190 2.22 -5.89 19.85
CA ASN A 190 2.69 -4.76 20.65
C ASN A 190 1.93 -3.48 20.29
N HIS A 191 1.67 -3.26 19.00
CA HIS A 191 1.17 -1.98 18.49
C HIS A 191 -0.23 -2.04 17.88
N LYS A 192 -0.81 -3.23 17.68
CA LYS A 192 -2.15 -3.44 17.10
C LYS A 192 -2.40 -2.59 15.84
N ILE A 193 -1.46 -2.62 14.90
CA ILE A 193 -1.58 -1.82 13.67
C ILE A 193 -2.43 -2.60 12.66
N PRO A 194 -3.53 -2.02 12.13
CA PRO A 194 -4.39 -2.69 11.17
C PRO A 194 -3.71 -2.70 9.78
N ILE A 195 -2.89 -3.71 9.53
CA ILE A 195 -2.30 -3.94 8.21
C ILE A 195 -3.27 -4.70 7.31
N TYR A 196 -3.06 -4.62 6.00
CA TYR A 196 -3.90 -5.32 5.03
C TYR A 196 -3.96 -6.83 5.32
N GLY A 197 -5.18 -7.38 5.29
CA GLY A 197 -5.45 -8.80 5.46
C GLY A 197 -5.55 -9.30 6.90
N MET A 198 -5.36 -8.43 7.90
CA MET A 198 -5.57 -8.78 9.30
C MET A 198 -6.99 -8.39 9.74
N PRO A 199 -7.69 -9.25 10.50
CA PRO A 199 -8.96 -8.88 11.12
C PRO A 199 -8.75 -7.68 12.04
N GLU A 200 -9.65 -6.70 11.94
CA GLU A 200 -9.77 -5.69 12.97
C GLU A 200 -10.42 -6.32 14.20
N GLU A 201 -9.79 -6.20 15.35
CA GLU A 201 -10.55 -6.26 16.59
C GLU A 201 -11.46 -5.04 16.57
N GLU A 202 -12.76 -5.24 16.30
CA GLU A 202 -13.77 -4.25 16.60
C GLU A 202 -13.55 -3.87 18.08
N GLN A 203 -13.13 -2.64 18.33
CA GLN A 203 -13.30 -2.09 19.67
C GLN A 203 -14.80 -2.00 19.82
N ASP A 204 -15.38 -2.95 20.55
CA ASP A 204 -16.71 -2.83 21.09
C ASP A 204 -16.71 -1.49 21.83
N ASP A 205 -17.22 -0.44 21.18
CA ASP A 205 -17.55 0.82 21.82
C ASP A 205 -18.69 0.48 22.77
N ASP A 206 -18.34 0.00 23.97
CA ASP A 206 -19.22 -0.15 25.12
C ASP A 206 -19.68 1.25 25.58
N ASP A 207 -20.40 1.97 24.71
CA ASP A 207 -21.33 3.03 25.10
C ASP A 207 -22.66 2.37 25.50
N ASP A 208 -22.58 1.41 26.43
CA ASP A 208 -23.74 0.95 27.18
C ASP A 208 -24.04 2.00 28.25
N ASP A 209 -24.99 2.89 27.94
CA ASP A 209 -25.78 3.66 28.90
C ASP A 209 -26.46 2.69 29.90
N ASN A 210 -25.69 2.16 30.86
CA ASN A 210 -26.19 1.25 31.88
C ASN A 210 -26.78 2.04 33.07
N ASP A 211 -27.99 2.58 32.85
CA ASP A 211 -28.87 2.99 33.95
C ASP A 211 -29.47 1.75 34.63
N GLY A 212 -28.82 1.34 35.73
CA GLY A 212 -29.43 0.72 36.91
C GLY A 212 -29.88 -0.74 36.83
N ASP A 213 -29.12 -1.63 37.47
CA ASP A 213 -29.61 -2.33 38.67
C ASP A 213 -28.46 -2.97 39.46
N GLU A 214 -28.41 -2.72 40.77
CA GLU A 214 -27.53 -3.41 41.70
C GLU A 214 -28.13 -4.78 42.04
N ASN A 215 -27.43 -5.89 41.76
CA ASN A 215 -27.08 -6.92 42.75
C ASN A 215 -26.43 -8.18 42.11
N ASN A 216 -25.13 -8.32 42.41
CA ASN A 216 -24.47 -9.50 42.98
C ASN A 216 -24.59 -10.88 42.27
N ASP A 217 -23.54 -11.32 41.57
CA ASP A 217 -22.71 -12.44 42.03
C ASP A 217 -21.38 -12.56 41.27
N LYS A 218 -20.36 -13.04 41.99
CA LYS A 218 -18.94 -13.05 41.64
C LYS A 218 -18.56 -14.13 40.62
N ALA A 219 -17.56 -13.74 39.82
CA ALA A 219 -16.44 -14.57 39.34
C ALA A 219 -16.67 -15.49 38.13
N THR A 220 -16.56 -14.91 36.95
CA THR A 220 -15.59 -15.38 35.94
C THR A 220 -15.02 -14.16 35.25
N LYS A 221 -13.82 -13.76 35.65
CA LYS A 221 -13.07 -12.69 34.99
C LYS A 221 -12.45 -13.35 33.76
N ASP A 222 -13.09 -13.20 32.62
CA ASP A 222 -12.58 -13.69 31.33
C ASP A 222 -11.20 -13.08 31.08
N THR A 223 -10.16 -13.87 31.33
CA THR A 223 -8.88 -13.68 30.66
C THR A 223 -9.11 -14.08 29.21
N LYS A 224 -9.57 -13.14 28.37
CA LYS A 224 -9.38 -13.21 26.91
C LYS A 224 -7.87 -13.38 26.71
N LYS A 225 -7.43 -14.62 26.49
CA LYS A 225 -6.06 -14.92 26.08
C LYS A 225 -5.90 -14.30 24.71
N ASP A 226 -4.85 -13.51 24.53
CA ASP A 226 -4.42 -13.01 23.23
C ASP A 226 -4.31 -14.20 22.27
N GLU A 227 -5.33 -14.45 21.44
CA GLU A 227 -5.28 -15.50 20.42
C GLU A 227 -4.17 -15.09 19.46
N THR A 228 -3.03 -15.77 19.58
CA THR A 228 -1.91 -15.48 18.71
C THR A 228 -2.33 -15.75 17.27
N LEU A 229 -1.82 -14.99 16.30
CA LEU A 229 -2.04 -15.21 14.85
C LEU A 229 -1.92 -16.69 14.43
N ALA A 230 -1.12 -17.47 15.15
CA ALA A 230 -0.97 -18.91 14.95
C ALA A 230 -2.22 -19.73 15.35
N GLU A 231 -2.91 -19.38 16.43
CA GLU A 231 -4.16 -20.01 16.86
C GLU A 231 -5.32 -19.60 15.94
N PHE A 232 -5.35 -18.33 15.51
CA PHE A 232 -6.31 -17.84 14.51
C PHE A 232 -6.14 -18.60 13.17
N LEU A 233 -4.93 -18.70 12.63
CA LEU A 233 -4.62 -19.46 11.41
C LEU A 233 -4.92 -20.98 11.53
N GLN A 234 -5.12 -21.48 12.75
CA GLN A 234 -5.43 -22.87 13.04
C GLN A 234 -6.94 -23.11 13.27
N GLN A 235 -7.73 -22.06 13.56
CA GLN A 235 -9.19 -22.13 13.65
C GLN A 235 -9.87 -22.18 12.26
N PHE A 236 -9.24 -21.67 11.21
CA PHE A 236 -9.69 -21.85 9.82
C PHE A 236 -9.32 -23.27 9.36
N ASP A 237 -10.27 -24.20 9.47
CA ASP A 237 -10.13 -25.58 9.02
C ASP A 237 -10.14 -25.61 7.47
N TYR A 238 -9.04 -26.11 6.87
CA TYR A 238 -8.68 -25.98 5.45
C TYR A 238 -9.62 -26.69 4.44
N ASP A 239 -10.69 -27.33 4.91
CA ASP A 239 -11.47 -28.26 4.10
C ASP A 239 -12.85 -27.71 3.65
N GLN A 240 -13.27 -26.51 4.10
CA GLN A 240 -14.63 -25.99 3.80
C GLN A 240 -14.75 -24.53 3.35
N GLU A 241 -13.65 -23.77 3.19
CA GLU A 241 -13.73 -22.33 2.89
C GLU A 241 -13.54 -21.96 1.41
N GLU A 242 -14.11 -20.80 1.04
CA GLU A 242 -14.07 -20.21 -0.31
C GLU A 242 -12.62 -19.95 -0.76
N ASP A 243 -12.35 -20.12 -2.07
CA ASP A 243 -11.02 -19.94 -2.69
C ASP A 243 -10.33 -18.61 -2.29
N GLU A 244 -11.11 -17.57 -1.95
CA GLU A 244 -10.63 -16.25 -1.55
C GLU A 244 -9.93 -16.24 -0.18
N ILE A 245 -10.41 -17.02 0.79
CA ILE A 245 -9.82 -17.07 2.14
C ILE A 245 -8.47 -17.80 2.12
N GLN A 246 -8.37 -18.87 1.31
CA GLN A 246 -7.13 -19.60 1.14
C GLN A 246 -6.00 -18.73 0.55
N VAL A 247 -6.34 -17.84 -0.39
CA VAL A 247 -5.41 -16.87 -0.98
C VAL A 247 -4.93 -15.86 0.08
N LEU A 248 -5.82 -15.41 0.96
CA LEU A 248 -5.48 -14.50 2.05
C LEU A 248 -4.55 -15.15 3.07
N ILE A 249 -4.79 -16.41 3.43
CA ILE A 249 -3.92 -17.17 4.34
C ILE A 249 -2.50 -17.31 3.77
N ASP A 250 -2.38 -17.59 2.47
CA ASP A 250 -1.06 -17.69 1.82
C ASP A 250 -0.30 -16.35 1.84
N TYR A 251 -1.02 -15.25 1.67
CA TYR A 251 -0.48 -13.91 1.85
C TYR A 251 0.01 -13.66 3.29
N LEU A 252 -0.81 -14.00 4.30
CA LEU A 252 -0.45 -13.80 5.72
C LEU A 252 0.78 -14.61 6.14
N ARG A 253 1.03 -15.77 5.52
CA ARG A 253 2.25 -16.57 5.75
C ARG A 253 3.50 -15.97 5.11
N THR A 254 3.33 -15.14 4.08
CA THR A 254 4.46 -14.61 3.28
C THR A 254 4.95 -13.26 3.79
N ILE A 255 4.08 -12.46 4.43
CA ILE A 255 4.43 -11.15 4.98
C ILE A 255 5.43 -11.23 6.16
N PRO A 256 6.33 -10.25 6.31
CA PRO A 256 6.64 -9.18 5.35
C PRO A 256 7.45 -9.68 4.14
N PHE A 257 7.23 -9.08 2.97
CA PHE A 257 7.95 -9.44 1.74
C PHE A 257 9.39 -8.93 1.79
N THR A 258 10.31 -9.65 1.14
CA THR A 258 11.70 -9.20 0.98
C THR A 258 11.99 -8.75 -0.44
N PHE A 259 12.65 -7.60 -0.57
CA PHE A 259 12.96 -6.99 -1.85
C PHE A 259 14.44 -6.69 -2.03
N ILE A 260 14.97 -7.06 -3.19
CA ILE A 260 16.28 -6.70 -3.69
C ILE A 260 16.10 -5.92 -5.00
N ALA A 261 16.68 -4.72 -5.07
CA ALA A 261 16.67 -3.92 -6.29
C ALA A 261 17.65 -4.46 -7.32
N CYS A 262 17.26 -4.41 -8.60
CA CYS A 262 18.18 -4.69 -9.69
C CYS A 262 19.21 -3.55 -9.84
N GLU A 263 20.40 -3.91 -10.30
CA GLU A 263 21.42 -2.94 -10.67
C GLU A 263 21.15 -2.42 -12.09
N GLU A 264 21.23 -1.10 -12.24
CA GLU A 264 21.02 -0.40 -13.50
C GLU A 264 22.35 0.10 -14.04
N ASP A 265 22.51 0.06 -15.36
CA ASP A 265 23.64 0.70 -16.01
C ASP A 265 23.60 2.21 -15.75
N PRO A 266 24.67 2.82 -15.21
CA PRO A 266 24.69 4.24 -14.87
C PRO A 266 24.55 5.16 -16.09
N THR A 267 24.85 4.66 -17.29
CA THR A 267 24.74 5.40 -18.55
C THR A 267 23.41 5.19 -19.27
N THR A 268 22.79 4.03 -19.10
CA THR A 268 21.64 3.59 -19.92
C THR A 268 20.35 3.55 -19.11
N GLY A 269 20.45 3.45 -17.77
CA GLY A 269 19.30 3.24 -16.88
C GLY A 269 18.57 1.90 -17.12
N ALA A 270 19.14 1.03 -17.96
CA ALA A 270 18.62 -0.29 -18.25
C ALA A 270 19.17 -1.30 -17.22
N PRO A 271 18.40 -2.35 -16.89
CA PRO A 271 18.91 -3.40 -16.02
C PRO A 271 20.11 -4.09 -16.67
N LEU A 272 21.15 -4.30 -15.86
CA LEU A 272 22.36 -4.98 -16.30
C LEU A 272 22.04 -6.44 -16.67
N GLN A 273 22.32 -6.82 -17.92
CA GLN A 273 22.26 -8.22 -18.32
C GLN A 273 23.50 -8.94 -17.82
N MET A 274 23.28 -9.84 -16.86
CA MET A 274 24.34 -10.56 -16.20
C MET A 274 24.26 -12.04 -16.54
N THR A 275 25.40 -12.73 -16.49
CA THR A 275 25.42 -14.20 -16.60
C THR A 275 25.80 -14.77 -15.24
N SER A 276 24.93 -15.62 -14.70
CA SER A 276 25.20 -16.35 -13.46
C SER A 276 26.42 -17.26 -13.64
N ALA A 277 27.08 -17.63 -12.55
CA ALA A 277 28.15 -18.63 -12.54
C ALA A 277 27.74 -19.98 -13.16
N THR A 278 26.43 -20.27 -13.25
CA THR A 278 25.85 -21.47 -13.87
C THR A 278 25.55 -21.32 -15.36
N GLY A 279 25.88 -20.17 -15.97
CA GLY A 279 25.59 -19.87 -17.38
C GLY A 279 24.16 -19.39 -17.67
N LYS A 280 23.29 -19.28 -16.64
CA LYS A 280 21.94 -18.71 -16.77
C LYS A 280 22.04 -17.20 -17.00
N GLN A 281 21.37 -16.68 -18.03
CA GLN A 281 21.19 -15.24 -18.21
C GLN A 281 20.24 -14.69 -17.15
N ILE A 282 20.71 -13.71 -16.38
CA ILE A 282 19.96 -12.96 -15.40
C ILE A 282 19.61 -11.62 -16.04
N GLN A 283 18.31 -11.37 -16.25
CA GLN A 283 17.83 -10.13 -16.84
C GLN A 283 17.68 -9.02 -15.80
N LEU A 284 17.35 -9.37 -14.56
CA LEU A 284 17.23 -8.47 -13.43
C LEU A 284 18.09 -9.02 -12.30
N GLY A 285 19.29 -8.48 -12.16
CA GLY A 285 20.25 -8.95 -11.17
C GLY A 285 21.06 -7.83 -10.57
N ARG A 286 21.89 -8.21 -9.60
CA ARG A 286 22.86 -7.32 -8.97
C ARG A 286 24.21 -8.00 -8.86
N ASP A 287 25.28 -7.27 -9.19
CA ASP A 287 26.66 -7.74 -9.05
C ASP A 287 27.25 -7.24 -7.74
N TYR A 288 27.93 -8.13 -7.02
CA TYR A 288 28.73 -7.76 -5.86
C TYR A 288 30.24 -7.98 -6.09
N GLY A 289 30.64 -8.35 -7.30
CA GLY A 289 32.01 -8.69 -7.68
C GLY A 289 32.49 -10.05 -7.16
N TRP A 290 31.94 -10.52 -6.04
CA TRP A 290 32.14 -11.89 -5.53
C TRP A 290 31.01 -12.85 -5.95
N GLY A 291 29.91 -12.34 -6.48
CA GLY A 291 28.77 -13.14 -6.90
C GLY A 291 27.64 -12.29 -7.48
N THR A 292 26.78 -12.95 -8.26
CA THR A 292 25.66 -12.33 -8.95
C THR A 292 24.35 -12.84 -8.36
N ILE A 293 23.44 -11.95 -7.98
CA ILE A 293 22.13 -12.32 -7.42
C ILE A 293 21.05 -12.11 -8.48
N ASP A 294 20.21 -13.13 -8.69
CA ASP A 294 18.98 -13.04 -9.50
C ASP A 294 17.84 -12.49 -8.63
N CYS A 295 17.37 -11.28 -8.93
CA CYS A 295 16.34 -10.60 -8.11
C CYS A 295 14.95 -11.22 -8.30
N GLN A 296 14.74 -12.00 -9.37
CA GLN A 296 13.50 -12.72 -9.63
C GLN A 296 13.54 -14.15 -9.09
N SER A 297 14.60 -14.57 -8.40
CA SER A 297 14.65 -15.90 -7.79
C SER A 297 13.99 -15.87 -6.42
N ASP A 298 13.04 -16.78 -6.22
CA ASP A 298 12.30 -16.98 -4.97
C ASP A 298 13.19 -17.38 -3.77
N ASP A 299 14.41 -17.86 -4.04
CA ASP A 299 15.39 -18.21 -3.01
C ASP A 299 15.91 -16.96 -2.29
N TYR A 300 16.12 -15.88 -3.03
CA TYR A 300 16.76 -14.66 -2.54
C TYR A 300 15.78 -13.53 -2.26
N SER A 301 14.73 -13.37 -3.07
CA SER A 301 13.75 -12.28 -2.94
C SER A 301 12.32 -12.81 -3.08
N ASP A 302 11.40 -12.24 -2.31
CA ASP A 302 9.96 -12.49 -2.47
C ASP A 302 9.33 -11.54 -3.52
N PHE A 303 10.11 -11.06 -4.49
CA PHE A 303 9.67 -10.03 -5.45
C PHE A 303 8.54 -10.52 -6.36
N ASN A 304 8.66 -11.73 -6.93
CA ASN A 304 7.60 -12.30 -7.75
C ASN A 304 6.31 -12.51 -6.94
N LYS A 305 6.44 -12.98 -5.69
CA LYS A 305 5.29 -13.15 -4.78
C LYS A 305 4.59 -11.81 -4.54
N LEU A 306 5.35 -10.75 -4.28
CA LEU A 306 4.81 -9.40 -4.11
C LEU A 306 4.08 -8.92 -5.38
N ILE A 307 4.66 -9.11 -6.56
CA ILE A 307 3.99 -8.76 -7.84
C ILE A 307 2.71 -9.56 -8.03
N THR A 308 2.75 -10.87 -7.81
CA THR A 308 1.59 -11.76 -7.93
C THR A 308 0.48 -11.35 -6.97
N VAL A 309 0.83 -10.96 -5.74
CA VAL A 309 -0.12 -10.40 -4.77
C VAL A 309 -0.75 -9.11 -5.27
N LEU A 310 0.06 -8.15 -5.71
CA LEU A 310 -0.41 -6.83 -6.13
C LEU A 310 -1.20 -6.83 -7.43
N LEU A 311 -0.78 -7.61 -8.43
CA LEU A 311 -1.35 -7.54 -9.78
C LEU A 311 -2.37 -8.65 -10.08
N CYS A 312 -2.23 -9.83 -9.46
CA CYS A 312 -3.03 -11.00 -9.81
C CYS A 312 -4.04 -11.36 -8.71
N THR A 313 -3.57 -11.77 -7.54
CA THR A 313 -4.42 -12.43 -6.53
C THR A 313 -5.22 -11.43 -5.69
N HIS A 314 -4.56 -10.45 -5.06
CA HIS A 314 -5.20 -9.55 -4.10
C HIS A 314 -5.64 -8.21 -4.71
N ARG A 315 -5.36 -7.96 -5.99
CA ARG A 315 -5.68 -6.70 -6.67
C ARG A 315 -7.14 -6.28 -6.48
N ARG A 316 -8.08 -7.19 -6.73
CA ARG A 316 -9.52 -6.92 -6.60
C ARG A 316 -9.89 -6.63 -5.15
N LEU A 317 -9.40 -7.43 -4.20
CA LEU A 317 -9.66 -7.26 -2.77
C LEU A 317 -9.16 -5.90 -2.28
N LEU A 318 -7.91 -5.52 -2.62
CA LEU A 318 -7.34 -4.22 -2.28
C LEU A 318 -8.18 -3.05 -2.82
N MET A 319 -8.66 -3.15 -4.06
CA MET A 319 -9.53 -2.13 -4.64
C MET A 319 -10.88 -2.05 -3.92
N THR A 320 -11.52 -3.20 -3.67
CA THR A 320 -12.79 -3.27 -2.96
C THR A 320 -12.67 -2.67 -1.55
N GLU A 321 -11.66 -3.06 -0.78
CA GLU A 321 -11.43 -2.54 0.58
C GLU A 321 -11.14 -1.02 0.56
N THR A 322 -10.41 -0.53 -0.44
CA THR A 322 -10.17 0.92 -0.60
C THR A 322 -11.46 1.71 -0.71
N VAL A 323 -12.41 1.20 -1.51
CA VAL A 323 -13.69 1.86 -1.74
C VAL A 323 -14.62 1.69 -0.53
N GLU A 324 -14.83 0.45 -0.09
CA GLU A 324 -15.84 0.10 0.91
C GLU A 324 -15.47 0.54 2.32
N ARG A 325 -14.18 0.55 2.65
CA ARG A 325 -13.69 0.92 3.98
C ARG A 325 -13.20 2.35 4.00
N TYR A 326 -12.06 2.63 3.35
CA TYR A 326 -11.37 3.92 3.54
C TYR A 326 -12.08 5.09 2.85
N TYR A 327 -12.54 4.90 1.61
CA TYR A 327 -13.25 5.96 0.90
C TYR A 327 -14.62 6.24 1.51
N GLU A 328 -15.41 5.22 1.85
CA GLU A 328 -16.71 5.43 2.51
C GLU A 328 -16.56 6.01 3.92
N GLN A 329 -15.56 5.60 4.71
CA GLN A 329 -15.23 6.25 5.98
C GLN A 329 -14.90 7.73 5.77
N TYR A 330 -14.02 8.06 4.82
CA TYR A 330 -13.69 9.45 4.50
C TYR A 330 -14.91 10.25 4.00
N ARG A 331 -15.75 9.64 3.17
CA ARG A 331 -16.96 10.24 2.61
C ARG A 331 -17.98 10.56 3.68
N THR A 332 -18.24 9.62 4.59
CA THR A 332 -19.14 9.84 5.74
C THR A 332 -18.61 10.95 6.64
N GLU A 333 -17.32 10.92 7.01
CA GLU A 333 -16.66 11.99 7.77
C GLU A 333 -16.84 13.37 7.12
N ARG A 334 -16.61 13.49 5.80
CA ARG A 334 -16.75 14.76 5.07
C ARG A 334 -18.19 15.24 4.95
N LEU A 335 -19.14 14.33 4.75
CA LEU A 335 -20.56 14.68 4.71
C LEU A 335 -21.06 15.15 6.08
N MET A 336 -20.62 14.50 7.17
CA MET A 336 -20.92 14.94 8.54
C MET A 336 -20.32 16.32 8.84
N GLN A 337 -19.05 16.56 8.50
CA GLN A 337 -18.39 17.86 8.69
C GLN A 337 -19.10 18.99 7.93
N ARG A 338 -19.54 18.73 6.69
CA ARG A 338 -20.33 19.70 5.90
C ARG A 338 -21.67 20.00 6.56
N ARG A 339 -22.34 18.99 7.11
CA ARG A 339 -23.62 19.17 7.84
C ARG A 339 -23.42 20.03 9.09
N ILE A 340 -22.40 19.73 9.90
CA ILE A 340 -22.07 20.50 11.10
C ILE A 340 -21.75 21.96 10.77
N THR A 341 -20.93 22.19 9.74
CA THR A 341 -20.56 23.55 9.32
C THR A 341 -21.77 24.35 8.83
N LYS A 342 -22.69 23.70 8.10
CA LYS A 342 -23.96 24.32 7.69
C LYS A 342 -24.87 24.63 8.88
N MET A 343 -24.94 23.75 9.88
CA MET A 343 -25.74 24.02 11.09
C MET A 343 -25.17 25.19 11.88
N LYS A 344 -23.85 25.21 12.11
CA LYS A 344 -23.16 26.33 12.78
C LYS A 344 -23.39 27.67 12.07
N SER A 345 -23.32 27.70 10.73
CA SER A 345 -23.58 28.93 9.99
C SER A 345 -25.05 29.38 10.06
N MET A 346 -26.00 28.44 10.07
CA MET A 346 -27.43 28.76 10.28
C MET A 346 -27.71 29.29 11.68
N GLU A 347 -27.05 28.77 12.71
CA GLU A 347 -27.15 29.26 14.09
C GLU A 347 -26.60 30.69 14.23
N VAL A 348 -25.44 30.96 13.64
CA VAL A 348 -24.87 32.32 13.60
C VAL A 348 -25.82 33.28 12.90
N ASN A 349 -26.39 32.87 11.75
CA ASN A 349 -27.36 33.68 11.03
C ASN A 349 -28.64 33.94 11.84
N LYS A 350 -29.17 32.94 12.56
CA LYS A 350 -30.32 33.11 13.45
C LYS A 350 -30.03 34.10 14.57
N LYS A 351 -28.88 33.98 15.24
CA LYS A 351 -28.47 34.88 16.32
C LYS A 351 -28.32 36.33 15.82
N PHE A 352 -27.71 36.52 14.66
CA PHE A 352 -27.59 37.84 14.04
C PHE A 352 -28.96 38.46 13.74
N LEU A 353 -29.93 37.65 13.32
CA LEU A 353 -31.29 38.08 12.99
C LEU A 353 -32.12 38.38 14.24
N GLU A 354 -31.85 37.70 15.35
CA GLU A 354 -32.43 38.01 16.67
C GLU A 354 -31.87 39.32 17.24
N ASP A 355 -30.56 39.56 17.12
CA ASP A 355 -29.93 40.81 17.56
C ASP A 355 -30.44 42.01 16.75
N LEU A 356 -30.68 41.84 15.46
CA LEU A 356 -31.29 42.87 14.59
C LEU A 356 -32.74 43.19 14.93
N LYS A 357 -33.49 42.24 15.51
CA LYS A 357 -34.88 42.44 15.96
C LYS A 357 -34.98 43.08 17.35
N ARG A 358 -33.87 43.14 18.09
CA ARG A 358 -33.78 43.77 19.41
C ARG A 358 -33.37 45.25 19.34
N LEU A 359 -32.89 45.70 18.18
CA LEU A 359 -32.73 47.11 17.80
C LEU A 359 -34.05 47.64 17.24
#